data_AF-A0A1N7SDB6-F1
#
_entry.id   AF-A0A1N7SDB6-F1
#
_cell.length_a   1.000
_cell.length_b   1.000
_cell.length_c   1.000
_cell.angle_alpha   90.00
_cell.angle_beta   90.00
_cell.angle_gamma   90.00
#
_symmetry.space_group_name_H-M   'P 1'
#
loop_
_entity.id
_entity.type
_entity.pdbx_description
1 polymer ?
#
loop_
_entity_poly.entity_id
_entity_poly.type
_entity_poly.pdbx_seq_one_letter_code
_entity_poly.pdbx_strand_id
1 'polypeptide(L)'
;MEWKNLELGYKNRLDTLRKKSPYELLGITPDSSLDDAKRAFRTLVRLHHPDQSDPFMRTHGEEVTKLLNLAMRAIEAEKSR
;
A
#
# COMPACT_ATOMS: atom_id res chain seq x y z
N MET A 1 -38.14 -0.79 -10.20
CA MET A 1 -36.69 -0.57 -10.42
C MET A 1 -36.08 -0.19 -9.09
N GLU A 2 -35.73 -1.20 -8.29
CA GLU A 2 -35.13 -0.99 -6.97
C GLU A 2 -33.62 -0.90 -7.15
N TRP A 3 -33.12 0.31 -7.38
CA TRP A 3 -31.70 0.62 -7.16
C TRP A 3 -31.50 0.63 -5.64
N LYS A 4 -31.55 -0.55 -5.02
CA LYS A 4 -31.19 -0.74 -3.63
C LYS A 4 -29.76 -0.25 -3.50
N ASN A 5 -29.63 0.89 -2.83
CA ASN A 5 -28.45 1.38 -2.14
C ASN A 5 -27.30 0.39 -2.26
N LEU A 6 -26.56 0.49 -3.35
CA LEU A 6 -25.18 0.07 -3.35
C LEU A 6 -24.53 1.08 -2.41
N GLU A 7 -24.63 0.81 -1.11
CA GLU A 7 -23.65 1.23 -0.12
C GLU A 7 -22.34 0.57 -0.56
N LEU A 8 -21.82 1.08 -1.67
CA LEU A 8 -20.50 0.85 -2.16
C LEU A 8 -19.65 1.26 -0.96
N GLY A 9 -19.24 0.26 -0.18
CA GLY A 9 -18.17 0.29 0.82
C GLY A 9 -16.82 0.70 0.22
N TYR A 10 -16.86 1.45 -0.87
CA TYR A 10 -15.87 2.30 -1.48
C TYR A 10 -15.57 3.53 -0.62
N LYS A 11 -15.84 3.48 0.69
CA LYS A 11 -15.22 4.40 1.64
C LYS A 11 -13.76 3.99 1.76
N ASN A 12 -12.98 4.54 0.84
CA ASN A 12 -11.52 4.63 0.81
C ASN A 12 -10.77 3.30 0.90
N ARG A 13 -10.39 2.75 -0.27
CA ARG A 13 -9.31 1.74 -0.34
C ARG A 13 -8.05 2.19 0.43
N LEU A 14 -7.76 3.49 0.48
CA LEU A 14 -6.69 4.09 1.28
C LEU A 14 -6.89 3.94 2.79
N ASP A 15 -8.11 4.00 3.31
CA ASP A 15 -8.40 3.85 4.73
C ASP A 15 -8.19 2.39 5.16
N THR A 16 -8.63 1.45 4.32
CA THR A 16 -8.34 0.02 4.51
C THR A 16 -6.85 -0.24 4.47
N LEU A 17 -6.10 0.35 3.51
CA LEU A 17 -4.64 0.23 3.45
C LEU A 17 -3.96 0.81 4.69
N ARG A 18 -4.43 1.93 5.23
CA ARG A 18 -3.92 2.53 6.48
C ARG A 18 -4.12 1.63 7.71
N LYS A 19 -5.16 0.81 7.72
CA LYS A 19 -5.46 -0.12 8.82
C LYS A 19 -4.74 -1.47 8.71
N LYS A 20 -4.16 -1.79 7.54
CA LYS A 20 -3.45 -3.05 7.31
C LYS A 20 -2.08 -3.07 7.95
N SER A 21 -1.62 -4.27 8.27
CA SER A 21 -0.25 -4.47 8.75
C SER A 21 0.77 -4.14 7.65
N PRO A 22 2.00 -3.73 8.01
CA PRO A 22 3.03 -3.38 7.04
C PRO A 22 3.37 -4.53 6.06
N TYR A 23 3.29 -5.77 6.56
CA TYR A 23 3.43 -6.99 5.75
C TYR A 23 2.32 -7.13 4.70
N GLU A 24 1.06 -6.94 5.10
CA GLU A 24 -0.08 -6.99 4.18
C GLU A 24 -0.06 -5.86 3.16
N LEU A 25 0.43 -4.68 3.55
CA LEU A 25 0.56 -3.52 2.66
C LEU A 25 1.57 -3.79 1.54
N LEU A 26 2.65 -4.50 1.86
CA LEU A 26 3.67 -4.94 0.90
C LEU A 26 3.31 -6.25 0.20
N GLY A 27 2.21 -6.91 0.61
CA GLY A 27 1.79 -8.19 0.05
C GLY A 27 2.73 -9.35 0.38
N ILE A 28 3.45 -9.27 1.51
CA ILE A 28 4.40 -10.28 1.97
C ILE A 28 3.95 -10.89 3.30
N THR A 29 4.54 -12.03 3.66
CA THR A 29 4.29 -12.66 4.96
C THR A 29 5.23 -12.10 6.03
N PRO A 30 4.84 -12.10 7.32
CA PRO A 30 5.74 -11.71 8.41
C PRO A 30 6.99 -12.60 8.52
N ASP A 31 6.92 -13.83 7.99
CA ASP A 31 8.04 -14.77 7.91
C ASP A 31 9.05 -14.40 6.81
N SER A 32 8.66 -13.54 5.87
CA SER A 32 9.53 -13.12 4.76
C SER A 32 10.79 -12.40 5.24
N SER A 33 11.88 -12.59 4.49
CA SER A 33 13.15 -11.91 4.74
C SER A 33 13.06 -10.42 4.40
N LEU A 34 13.98 -9.64 4.96
CA LEU A 34 14.06 -8.21 4.67
C LEU A 34 14.30 -7.93 3.18
N ASP A 35 15.05 -8.79 2.50
CA ASP A 35 15.29 -8.71 1.06
C ASP A 35 14.01 -8.89 0.25
N ASP A 36 13.15 -9.84 0.65
CA ASP A 36 11.83 -10.04 0.04
C ASP A 36 10.95 -8.80 0.19
N ALA A 37 10.94 -8.19 1.39
CA ALA A 37 10.22 -6.94 1.65
C ALA A 37 10.72 -5.80 0.74
N LYS A 38 12.04 -5.67 0.57
CA LYS A 38 12.63 -4.65 -0.32
C LYS A 38 12.28 -4.88 -1.79
N ARG A 39 12.26 -6.13 -2.26
CA ARG A 39 11.83 -6.44 -3.64
C ARG A 39 10.36 -6.09 -3.85
N ALA A 40 9.48 -6.51 -2.93
CA ALA A 40 8.05 -6.22 -3.01
C ALA A 40 7.77 -4.71 -2.99
N PHE A 41 8.44 -3.98 -2.09
CA PHE A 41 8.38 -2.53 -2.00
C PHE A 41 8.74 -1.85 -3.33
N ARG A 42 9.88 -2.22 -3.94
CA ARG A 42 10.33 -1.65 -5.22
C ARG A 42 9.32 -1.90 -6.35
N THR A 43 8.74 -3.10 -6.41
CA THR A 43 7.72 -3.45 -7.39
C THR A 43 6.46 -2.60 -7.22
N LEU A 44 5.98 -2.44 -5.99
CA LEU A 44 4.77 -1.67 -5.68
C LEU A 44 4.95 -0.17 -5.91
N VAL A 45 6.10 0.39 -5.51
CA VAL A 45 6.42 1.80 -5.78
C VAL A 45 6.50 2.07 -7.27
N ARG A 46 7.09 1.16 -8.05
CA ARG A 46 7.14 1.30 -9.52
C ARG A 46 5.73 1.23 -10.13
N LEU A 47 4.87 0.37 -9.62
CA LEU A 47 3.47 0.22 -10.08
C LEU A 47 2.62 1.46 -9.76
N HIS A 48 2.82 2.05 -8.59
CA HIS A 48 2.05 3.20 -8.10
C HIS A 48 2.74 4.54 -8.32
N HIS A 49 3.83 4.57 -9.10
CA HIS A 49 4.66 5.76 -9.23
C HIS A 49 3.85 6.92 -9.85
N PRO A 50 3.82 8.10 -9.22
CA PRO A 50 3.01 9.24 -9.67
C PRO A 50 3.48 9.81 -11.02
N ASP A 51 4.70 9.49 -11.46
CA ASP A 51 5.25 9.91 -12.74
C ASP A 51 4.64 9.16 -13.93
N GLN A 52 4.18 7.93 -13.71
CA GLN A 52 3.50 7.12 -14.75
C GLN A 52 1.98 7.24 -14.71
N SER A 53 1.44 8.02 -13.78
CA SER A 53 0.00 8.11 -13.51
C SER A 53 -0.58 9.45 -13.97
N ASP A 54 -1.82 9.43 -14.46
CA ASP A 54 -2.61 10.62 -14.79
C ASP A 54 -2.63 11.64 -13.63
N PRO A 55 -2.81 12.95 -13.91
CA PRO A 55 -2.85 14.00 -12.89
C PRO A 55 -3.86 13.71 -11.76
N PHE A 56 -4.96 13.04 -12.08
CA PHE A 56 -5.98 12.61 -11.14
C PHE A 56 -5.48 11.54 -10.14
N MET A 57 -4.58 10.67 -10.58
CA MET A 57 -4.01 9.59 -9.78
C MET A 57 -2.71 9.97 -9.06
N ARG A 58 -2.10 11.11 -9.38
CA ARG A 58 -0.88 11.58 -8.70
C ARG A 58 -1.01 11.66 -7.19
N THR A 59 -2.07 12.28 -6.68
CA THR A 59 -2.32 12.38 -5.23
C THR A 59 -2.50 11.01 -4.59
N HIS A 60 -3.19 10.09 -5.28
CA HIS A 60 -3.37 8.72 -4.79
C HIS A 60 -2.05 7.93 -4.80
N GLY A 61 -1.26 8.04 -5.87
CA GLY A 61 0.06 7.39 -5.99
C GLY A 61 1.05 7.90 -4.94
N GLU A 62 1.03 9.20 -4.65
CA GLU A 62 1.83 9.80 -3.58
C GLU A 62 1.46 9.25 -2.19
N GLU A 63 0.17 9.21 -1.86
CA GLU A 63 -0.29 8.66 -0.58
C GLU A 63 0.04 7.17 -0.45
N VAL A 64 -0.16 6.37 -1.51
CA VAL A 64 0.23 4.95 -1.51
C VAL A 64 1.74 4.80 -1.31
N THR A 65 2.55 5.60 -2.00
CA THR A 65 4.02 5.56 -1.87
C THR A 65 4.46 5.92 -0.45
N LYS A 66 3.82 6.90 0.21
CA LYS A 66 4.07 7.22 1.62
C LYS A 66 3.74 6.04 2.53
N LEU A 67 2.61 5.37 2.32
CA LEU A 67 2.24 4.18 3.11
C LEU A 67 3.25 3.05 2.94
N LEU A 68 3.69 2.78 1.70
CA LEU A 68 4.70 1.77 1.40
C LEU A 68 6.03 2.08 2.11
N ASN A 69 6.45 3.34 2.12
CA ASN A 69 7.66 3.78 2.82
C ASN A 69 7.55 3.56 4.34
N LEU A 70 6.40 3.91 4.94
CA LEU A 70 6.16 3.67 6.36
C LEU A 70 6.19 2.18 6.70
N ALA A 71 5.56 1.35 5.87
CA ALA A 71 5.57 -0.09 6.05
C ALA A 71 6.97 -0.69 6.00
N MET A 72 7.78 -0.29 5.01
CA MET A 72 9.17 -0.77 4.88
C MET A 72 10.00 -0.42 6.12
N ARG A 73 9.89 0.82 6.62
CA ARG A 73 10.59 1.26 7.83
C ARG A 73 10.18 0.48 9.07
N ALA A 74 8.89 0.16 9.21
CA ALA A 74 8.39 -0.65 10.32
C ALA A 74 8.97 -2.08 10.29
N ILE A 75 9.03 -2.69 9.10
CA ILE A 75 9.63 -4.03 8.92
C ILE A 75 11.13 -3.99 9.19
N GLU A 76 11.84 -2.96 8.70
CA GLU A 76 13.27 -2.78 8.99
C GLU A 76 13.53 -2.66 10.50
N ALA A 77 12.72 -1.88 11.22
CA ALA A 77 12.84 -1.75 12.67
C ALA A 77 12.54 -3.06 13.41
N GLU A 78 11.56 -3.85 12.95
CA GLU A 78 11.22 -5.14 13.56
C GLU A 78 12.29 -6.21 13.30
N LYS A 79 12.81 -6.29 12.07
CA LYS A 79 13.82 -7.28 11.68
C LYS A 79 15.24 -6.93 12.14
N SER A 80 15.50 -5.66 12.47
CA SER A 80 16.77 -5.20 13.05
C SER A 80 16.86 -5.40 14.57
N ARG A 81 15.77 -5.85 15.21
CA ARG A 81 15.67 -6.03 16.67
C ARG A 81 15.98 -7.46 17.08
#